data_AF-A0A820JV44-F1
#
_entry.id   AF-A0A820JV44-F1
#
_cell.length_a   1.000
_cell.length_b   1.000
_cell.length_c   1.000
_cell.angle_alpha   90.00
_cell.angle_beta   90.00
_cell.angle_gamma   90.00
#
_symmetry.space_group_name_H-M   'P 1'
#
loop_
_entity.id
_entity.type
_entity.pdbx_description
1 polymer ?
#
loop_
_entity_poly.entity_id
_entity_poly.type
_entity_poly.pdbx_seq_one_letter_code
_entity_poly.pdbx_strand_id
1 'polypeptide(L)'
;MNLQTCRILVTIPDCLEMLLLAPTYQRWCQRIRYCIFDEIHCMSGDVGSEIWERTMLLINCPMIGLSATVNNGQVLCDWISGVEKQRSVLFKTTPRQVCPISHHERLADLNKYLYSNRQLHPLHPVSLMSGKHLTCRGIPNDFSLSPCETLRLNEAIEKSKSKLEPIQTLTEYFSPAWIVERIKFNEYSKLVCDQFKHLIDTKQSPIIDSISSSLNIS
;
A
#
# COMPACT_ATOMS: atom_id res chain seq x y z
N MET A 1 5.76 -7.42 34.17
CA MET A 1 4.88 -7.89 33.08
C MET A 1 4.44 -9.31 33.41
N ASN A 2 3.13 -9.59 33.54
CA ASN A 2 2.67 -10.96 33.86
C ASN A 2 2.44 -11.76 32.57
N LEU A 3 3.50 -12.43 32.09
CA LEU A 3 3.45 -13.25 30.87
C LEU A 3 2.50 -14.46 31.01
N GLN A 4 2.30 -14.98 32.23
CA GLN A 4 1.51 -16.20 32.43
C GLN A 4 0.01 -15.99 32.19
N THR A 5 -0.52 -14.79 32.46
CA THR A 5 -1.93 -14.43 32.26
C THR A 5 -2.18 -13.68 30.95
N CYS A 6 -1.13 -13.36 30.21
CA CYS A 6 -1.21 -12.57 28.99
C CYS A 6 -1.93 -13.33 27.86
N ARG A 7 -2.85 -12.65 27.15
CA ARG A 7 -3.51 -13.17 25.94
C ARG A 7 -2.89 -12.65 24.65
N ILE A 8 -2.45 -11.39 24.65
CA ILE A 8 -1.82 -10.70 23.51
C ILE A 8 -0.55 -10.04 24.03
N LEU A 9 0.60 -10.46 23.50
CA LEU A 9 1.88 -9.83 23.78
C LEU A 9 2.28 -8.99 22.58
N VAL A 10 2.50 -7.69 22.80
CA VAL A 10 3.13 -6.80 21.82
C VAL A 10 4.59 -6.61 22.26
N THR A 11 5.52 -6.88 21.37
CA THR A 11 6.95 -6.88 21.66
C THR A 11 7.76 -6.68 20.37
N ILE A 12 9.05 -6.36 20.52
CA ILE A 12 10.02 -6.36 19.41
C ILE A 12 10.62 -7.76 19.21
N PRO A 13 11.17 -8.07 18.01
CA PRO A 13 11.76 -9.37 17.69
C PRO A 13 12.82 -9.84 18.69
N ASP A 14 13.75 -8.98 19.10
CA ASP A 14 14.81 -9.31 20.08
C ASP A 14 14.25 -9.85 21.40
N CYS A 15 13.23 -9.18 21.93
CA CYS A 15 12.58 -9.60 23.16
C CYS A 15 11.82 -10.91 22.98
N LEU A 16 11.20 -11.14 21.82
CA LEU A 16 10.54 -12.41 21.52
C LEU A 16 11.56 -13.56 21.43
N GLU A 17 12.70 -13.34 20.78
CA GLU A 17 13.79 -14.32 20.70
C GLU A 17 14.27 -14.73 22.11
N MET A 18 14.54 -13.76 22.98
CA MET A 18 14.94 -14.04 24.36
C MET A 18 13.89 -14.88 25.11
N LEU A 19 12.60 -14.60 24.91
CA LEU A 19 11.51 -15.35 25.54
C LEU A 19 11.41 -16.79 25.01
N LEU A 20 11.62 -16.99 23.70
CA LEU A 20 11.57 -18.31 23.06
C LEU A 20 12.74 -19.21 23.51
N LEU A 21 13.92 -18.62 23.72
CA LEU A 21 15.12 -19.35 24.17
C LEU A 21 15.14 -19.60 25.68
N ALA A 22 14.45 -18.78 26.47
CA ALA A 22 14.46 -18.90 27.93
C ALA A 22 13.76 -20.19 28.42
N PRO A 23 14.45 -21.07 29.18
CA PRO A 23 13.85 -22.29 29.72
C PRO A 23 12.65 -22.03 30.64
N THR A 24 12.70 -20.93 31.40
CA THR A 24 11.65 -20.52 32.35
C THR A 24 10.30 -20.27 31.67
N TYR A 25 10.29 -19.89 30.40
CA TYR A 25 9.08 -19.52 29.65
C TYR A 25 8.59 -20.59 28.67
N GLN A 26 9.15 -21.80 28.69
CA GLN A 26 8.78 -22.86 27.73
C GLN A 26 7.29 -23.23 27.80
N ARG A 27 6.70 -23.31 29.00
CA ARG A 27 5.25 -23.55 29.17
C ARG A 27 4.39 -22.45 28.56
N TRP A 28 4.89 -21.21 28.58
CA TRP A 28 4.21 -20.08 27.96
C TRP A 28 4.36 -20.12 26.43
N CYS A 29 5.56 -20.42 25.93
CA CYS A 29 5.82 -20.54 24.49
C CYS A 29 4.91 -21.59 23.82
N GLN A 30 4.68 -22.73 24.48
CA GLN A 30 3.78 -23.78 24.00
C GLN A 30 2.31 -23.34 23.87
N ARG A 31 1.91 -22.24 24.52
CA ARG A 31 0.56 -21.68 24.43
C ARG A 31 0.39 -20.68 23.28
N ILE A 32 1.47 -20.26 22.64
CA ILE A 32 1.41 -19.31 21.52
C ILE A 32 0.73 -20.00 20.33
N ARG A 33 -0.40 -19.46 19.89
CA ARG A 33 -1.15 -20.01 18.75
C ARG A 33 -0.90 -19.30 17.44
N TYR A 34 -0.53 -18.02 17.49
CA TYR A 34 -0.26 -17.21 16.31
C TYR A 34 0.83 -16.18 16.64
N CYS A 35 1.67 -15.88 15.66
CA CYS A 35 2.64 -14.80 15.72
C CYS A 35 2.34 -13.81 14.60
N ILE A 36 2.24 -12.52 14.91
CA ILE A 36 2.08 -11.47 13.89
C ILE A 36 3.39 -10.71 13.82
N PHE A 37 3.97 -10.72 12.63
CA PHE A 37 5.19 -10.02 12.29
C PHE A 37 4.79 -8.80 11.48
N ASP A 38 4.89 -7.61 12.08
CA ASP A 38 4.57 -6.35 11.42
C ASP A 38 5.81 -5.76 10.74
N GLU A 39 5.62 -5.04 9.64
CA GLU A 39 6.69 -4.44 8.83
C GLU A 39 7.83 -5.38 8.43
N ILE A 40 7.51 -6.59 7.98
CA ILE A 40 8.51 -7.60 7.58
C ILE A 40 9.41 -7.15 6.41
N HIS A 41 9.04 -6.09 5.70
CA HIS A 41 9.90 -5.48 4.68
C HIS A 41 11.19 -4.88 5.27
N CYS A 42 11.21 -4.55 6.56
CA CYS A 42 12.40 -4.07 7.27
C CYS A 42 13.52 -5.12 7.37
N MET A 43 13.22 -6.40 7.09
CA MET A 43 14.22 -7.49 7.10
C MET A 43 15.28 -7.35 5.99
N SER A 44 15.08 -6.46 5.02
CA SER A 44 16.04 -6.17 3.97
C SER A 44 17.18 -5.22 4.39
N GLY A 45 17.15 -4.69 5.62
CA GLY A 45 18.22 -3.85 6.16
C GLY A 45 19.44 -4.63 6.65
N ASP A 46 20.61 -3.98 6.62
CA ASP A 46 21.90 -4.56 7.05
C ASP A 46 21.98 -4.91 8.55
N VAL A 47 21.05 -4.40 9.37
CA VAL A 47 21.06 -4.59 10.83
C VAL A 47 19.71 -5.15 11.29
N GLY A 48 19.74 -6.33 11.91
CA GLY A 48 18.61 -6.93 12.61
C GLY A 48 17.84 -7.98 11.81
N SER A 49 18.16 -8.20 10.53
CA SER A 49 17.57 -9.24 9.68
C SER A 49 17.77 -10.64 10.25
N GLU A 50 18.89 -10.86 10.95
CA GLU A 50 19.23 -12.11 11.61
C GLU A 50 18.29 -12.45 12.78
N ILE A 51 17.82 -11.44 13.52
CA ILE A 51 16.91 -11.64 14.65
C ILE A 51 15.55 -12.09 14.14
N TRP A 52 15.08 -11.50 13.03
CA TRP A 52 13.84 -11.93 12.37
C TRP A 52 13.92 -13.37 11.89
N GLU A 53 15.01 -13.74 11.20
CA GLU A 53 15.22 -15.12 10.73
C GLU A 53 15.23 -16.12 11.89
N ARG A 54 16.01 -15.86 12.95
CA ARG A 54 16.08 -16.73 14.13
C ARG A 54 14.71 -16.84 14.82
N THR A 55 14.00 -15.73 14.97
CA THR A 55 12.65 -15.74 15.57
C THR A 55 11.67 -16.57 14.73
N MET A 56 11.67 -16.42 13.41
CA MET A 56 10.82 -17.19 12.49
C MET A 56 11.14 -18.70 12.51
N LEU A 57 12.42 -19.06 12.65
CA LEU A 57 12.86 -20.45 12.82
C LEU A 57 12.42 -21.04 14.17
N LEU A 58 12.44 -20.24 15.25
CA LEU A 58 12.12 -20.69 16.62
C LEU A 58 10.63 -20.82 16.90
N ILE A 59 9.77 -20.03 16.25
CA ILE A 59 8.33 -20.09 16.50
C ILE A 59 7.71 -21.41 15.99
N ASN A 60 6.94 -22.08 16.86
CA ASN A 60 6.23 -23.31 16.52
C ASN A 60 4.72 -23.12 16.30
N CYS A 61 4.31 -21.94 15.81
CA CYS A 61 2.92 -21.59 15.52
C CYS A 61 2.77 -21.00 14.11
N PRO A 62 1.57 -20.99 13.51
CA PRO A 62 1.30 -20.19 12.32
C PRO A 62 1.70 -18.73 12.51
N MET A 63 2.19 -18.09 11.44
CA MET A 63 2.55 -16.67 11.46
C MET A 63 1.81 -15.88 10.37
N ILE A 64 1.56 -14.61 10.66
CA ILE A 64 1.03 -13.63 9.72
C ILE A 64 2.09 -12.55 9.57
N GLY A 65 2.62 -12.38 8.36
CA GLY A 65 3.55 -11.32 8.02
C GLY A 65 2.82 -10.15 7.37
N LEU A 66 2.92 -8.96 7.97
CA LEU A 66 2.38 -7.72 7.43
C LEU A 66 3.53 -6.88 6.89
N SER A 67 3.33 -6.35 5.69
CA SER A 67 4.34 -5.58 4.98
C SER A 67 3.70 -4.43 4.24
N ALA A 68 4.35 -3.26 4.25
CA ALA A 68 4.09 -2.22 3.26
C ALA A 68 4.24 -2.76 1.82
N THR A 69 3.72 -2.00 0.85
CA THR A 69 3.84 -2.31 -0.58
C THR A 69 5.32 -2.36 -0.99
N VAL A 70 5.90 -3.56 -1.05
CA VAL A 70 7.28 -3.76 -1.51
C VAL A 70 7.25 -4.09 -3.00
N ASN A 71 8.10 -3.42 -3.78
CA ASN A 71 8.25 -3.70 -5.21
C ASN A 71 8.66 -5.17 -5.49
N ASN A 72 9.27 -5.85 -4.50
CA ASN A 72 9.79 -7.22 -4.58
C ASN A 72 9.08 -8.20 -3.62
N GLY A 73 7.75 -8.12 -3.48
CA GLY A 73 6.98 -9.02 -2.60
C GLY A 73 7.23 -10.52 -2.85
N GLN A 74 7.47 -10.92 -4.10
CA GLN A 74 7.80 -12.30 -4.45
C GLN A 74 9.12 -12.77 -3.85
N VAL A 75 10.15 -11.93 -3.87
CA VAL A 75 11.48 -12.25 -3.30
C VAL A 75 11.37 -12.52 -1.80
N LEU A 76 10.57 -11.70 -1.10
CA LEU A 76 10.30 -11.90 0.31
C LEU A 76 9.55 -13.21 0.56
N CYS A 77 8.57 -13.55 -0.28
CA CYS A 77 7.82 -14.81 -0.17
C CYS A 77 8.70 -16.04 -0.43
N ASP A 78 9.60 -15.95 -1.41
CA ASP A 78 10.56 -17.01 -1.72
C ASP A 78 11.56 -17.19 -0.57
N TRP A 79 12.01 -16.08 0.03
CA TRP A 79 12.87 -16.09 1.21
C TRP A 79 12.19 -16.76 2.42
N ILE A 80 10.96 -16.36 2.76
CA ILE A 80 10.18 -16.97 3.86
C ILE A 80 9.96 -18.47 3.59
N SER A 81 9.68 -18.83 2.33
CA SER A 81 9.55 -20.23 1.92
C SER A 81 10.86 -21.02 2.12
N GLY A 82 12.00 -20.37 1.92
CA GLY A 82 13.33 -20.90 2.23
C GLY A 82 13.51 -21.16 3.73
N VAL A 83 13.15 -20.19 4.57
CA VAL A 83 13.20 -20.32 6.04
C VAL A 83 12.31 -21.47 6.54
N GLU A 84 11.10 -21.62 6.00
CA GLU A 84 10.22 -22.76 6.34
C GLU A 84 10.80 -24.11 5.94
N LYS A 85 11.46 -24.20 4.78
CA LYS A 85 12.17 -25.41 4.36
C LYS A 85 13.31 -25.74 5.31
N GLN A 86 14.12 -24.75 5.69
CA GLN A 86 15.21 -24.97 6.66
C GLN A 86 14.69 -25.43 8.02
N ARG A 87 13.64 -24.78 8.53
CA ARG A 87 12.95 -25.18 9.78
C ARG A 87 12.44 -26.62 9.69
N SER A 88 11.86 -27.00 8.56
CA SER A 88 11.34 -28.36 8.34
C SER A 88 12.42 -29.44 8.48
N VAL A 89 13.63 -29.16 7.96
CA VAL A 89 14.80 -30.04 8.06
C VAL A 89 15.33 -30.09 9.49
N LEU A 90 15.53 -28.92 10.13
CA LEU A 90 16.09 -28.81 11.48
C LEU A 90 15.24 -29.52 12.53
N PHE A 91 13.91 -29.35 12.45
CA PHE A 91 12.98 -29.87 13.45
C PHE A 91 12.24 -31.14 13.01
N LYS A 92 12.55 -31.69 11.83
CA LYS A 92 11.87 -32.86 11.24
C LYS A 92 10.34 -32.69 11.20
N THR A 93 9.89 -31.51 10.80
CA THR A 93 8.46 -31.16 10.67
C THR A 93 8.10 -30.92 9.22
N THR A 94 6.81 -30.86 8.90
CA THR A 94 6.38 -30.39 7.58
C THR A 94 6.59 -28.88 7.46
N PRO A 95 7.08 -28.38 6.31
CA PRO A 95 7.17 -26.93 6.08
C PRO A 95 5.77 -26.32 6.10
N ARG A 96 5.62 -25.14 6.70
CA ARG A 96 4.35 -24.41 6.66
C ARG A 96 4.15 -23.83 5.25
N GLN A 97 2.91 -23.82 4.76
CA GLN A 97 2.58 -23.19 3.48
C GLN A 97 2.67 -21.68 3.60
N VAL A 98 3.46 -21.05 2.73
CA VAL A 98 3.53 -19.59 2.60
C VAL A 98 2.49 -19.16 1.57
N CYS A 99 1.55 -18.30 1.97
CA CYS A 99 0.50 -17.79 1.11
C CYS A 99 0.64 -16.27 0.97
N PRO A 100 1.18 -15.76 -0.16
CA PRO A 100 1.21 -14.33 -0.42
C PRO A 100 -0.20 -13.81 -0.69
N ILE A 101 -0.60 -12.77 0.05
CA ILE A 101 -1.84 -12.04 -0.20
C ILE A 101 -1.46 -10.59 -0.50
N SER A 102 -1.68 -10.18 -1.74
CA SER A 102 -1.40 -8.81 -2.19
C SER A 102 -2.69 -7.99 -2.18
N HIS A 103 -2.62 -6.82 -1.55
CA HIS A 103 -3.67 -5.80 -1.62
C HIS A 103 -3.11 -4.57 -2.32
N HIS A 104 -3.74 -4.18 -3.42
CA HIS A 104 -3.33 -3.01 -4.22
C HIS A 104 -4.13 -1.75 -3.86
N GLU A 105 -5.10 -1.88 -2.96
CA GLU A 105 -5.95 -0.77 -2.55
C GLU A 105 -5.40 -0.09 -1.30
N ARG A 106 -5.32 1.24 -1.37
CA ARG A 106 -5.09 2.08 -0.19
C ARG A 106 -6.44 2.49 0.37
N LEU A 107 -6.71 2.13 1.63
CA LEU A 107 -7.96 2.49 2.30
C LEU A 107 -7.99 3.98 2.70
N ALA A 108 -6.82 4.55 3.00
CA ALA A 108 -6.67 5.95 3.38
C ALA A 108 -6.02 6.75 2.24
N ASP A 109 -6.76 7.68 1.65
CA ASP A 109 -6.24 8.49 0.55
C ASP A 109 -5.20 9.50 1.05
N LEU A 110 -4.06 9.57 0.37
CA LEU A 110 -2.96 10.47 0.74
C LEU A 110 -3.05 11.78 -0.05
N ASN A 111 -3.78 12.75 0.49
CA ASN A 111 -3.88 14.08 -0.13
C ASN A 111 -2.62 14.91 0.15
N LYS A 112 -2.11 15.57 -0.89
CA LYS A 112 -0.93 16.43 -0.77
C LYS A 112 -1.35 17.87 -0.49
N TYR A 113 -0.57 18.56 0.34
CA TYR A 113 -0.78 19.97 0.66
C TYR A 113 0.54 20.74 0.59
N LEU A 114 0.48 21.98 0.11
CA LEU A 114 1.55 22.95 0.22
C LEU A 114 1.31 23.81 1.47
N TYR A 115 2.28 23.83 2.39
CA TYR A 115 2.25 24.75 3.52
C TYR A 115 2.94 26.06 3.15
N SER A 116 2.20 27.16 3.16
CA SER A 116 2.71 28.51 2.89
C SER A 116 1.91 29.54 3.67
N ASN A 117 2.54 30.63 4.11
CA ASN A 117 1.86 31.73 4.83
C ASN A 117 0.97 31.28 6.01
N ARG A 118 1.39 30.23 6.75
CA ARG A 118 0.63 29.61 7.85
C ARG A 118 -0.71 28.99 7.43
N GLN A 119 -0.86 28.63 6.16
CA GLN A 119 -2.03 27.96 5.60
C GLN A 119 -1.62 26.71 4.81
N LEU A 120 -2.53 25.75 4.72
CA LEU A 120 -2.38 24.54 3.91
C LEU A 120 -3.21 24.69 2.64
N HIS A 121 -2.56 24.60 1.49
CA HIS A 121 -3.21 24.66 0.18
C HIS A 121 -3.25 23.26 -0.42
N PRO A 122 -4.43 22.72 -0.82
CA PRO A 122 -4.53 21.41 -1.42
C PRO A 122 -3.76 21.39 -2.74
N LEU A 123 -3.06 20.30 -3.00
CA LEU A 123 -2.16 20.19 -4.12
C LEU A 123 -2.44 18.90 -4.89
N HIS A 124 -2.93 19.06 -6.11
CA HIS A 124 -3.33 17.94 -6.95
C HIS A 124 -2.10 17.24 -7.57
N PRO A 125 -1.97 15.91 -7.54
CA PRO A 125 -0.79 15.21 -8.09
C PRO A 125 -0.47 15.56 -9.54
N VAL A 126 -1.49 15.71 -10.39
CA VAL A 126 -1.34 16.12 -11.81
C VAL A 126 -0.80 17.53 -11.98
N SER A 127 -1.08 18.43 -11.03
CA SER A 127 -0.69 19.84 -11.14
C SER A 127 0.82 20.08 -10.92
N LEU A 128 1.53 19.06 -10.42
CA LEU A 128 2.98 19.03 -10.29
C LEU A 128 3.70 18.50 -11.54
N MET A 129 2.96 17.97 -12.50
CA MET A 129 3.53 17.30 -13.66
C MET A 129 3.34 18.18 -14.90
N SER A 130 4.40 18.32 -15.70
CA SER A 130 4.32 18.99 -17.00
C SER A 130 3.89 18.02 -18.09
N GLY A 131 3.20 18.52 -19.11
CA GLY A 131 2.82 17.74 -20.29
C GLY A 131 4.02 17.09 -20.95
N LYS A 132 5.17 17.77 -20.99
CA LYS A 132 6.43 17.18 -21.48
C LYS A 132 6.90 15.99 -20.64
N HIS A 133 6.86 16.08 -19.31
CA HIS A 133 7.24 14.96 -18.45
C HIS A 133 6.31 13.76 -18.66
N LEU A 134 5.00 14.00 -18.66
CA LEU A 134 3.99 12.97 -18.83
C LEU A 134 4.07 12.28 -20.20
N THR A 135 4.21 13.05 -21.28
CA THR A 135 4.30 12.48 -22.64
C THR A 135 5.60 11.73 -22.90
N CYS A 136 6.68 12.04 -22.17
CA CYS A 136 7.96 11.32 -22.29
C CYS A 136 8.08 10.10 -21.37
N ARG A 137 7.53 10.15 -20.15
CA ARG A 137 7.73 9.12 -19.11
C ARG A 137 6.46 8.37 -18.73
N GLY A 138 5.30 8.82 -19.20
CA GLY A 138 4.01 8.29 -18.78
C GLY A 138 3.64 8.69 -17.34
N ILE A 139 2.57 8.07 -16.87
CA ILE A 139 2.13 8.15 -15.47
C ILE A 139 2.85 7.04 -14.69
N PRO A 140 3.35 7.30 -13.45
CA PRO A 140 3.89 6.27 -12.58
C PRO A 140 2.89 5.12 -12.31
N ASN A 141 3.38 3.89 -12.15
CA ASN A 141 2.52 2.73 -11.90
C ASN A 141 1.79 2.79 -10.55
N ASP A 142 2.34 3.51 -9.58
CA ASP A 142 1.80 3.75 -8.24
C ASP A 142 0.96 5.03 -8.16
N PHE A 143 0.69 5.68 -9.29
CA PHE A 143 -0.15 6.86 -9.35
C PHE A 143 -1.59 6.50 -8.98
N SER A 144 -2.06 7.07 -7.87
CA SER A 144 -3.45 7.01 -7.43
C SER A 144 -3.93 8.41 -7.10
N LEU A 145 -5.23 8.61 -7.27
CA LEU A 145 -5.92 9.85 -6.96
C LEU A 145 -6.96 9.56 -5.89
N SER A 146 -7.10 10.48 -4.94
CA SER A 146 -8.21 10.43 -3.99
C SER A 146 -9.54 10.72 -4.70
N PRO A 147 -10.69 10.39 -4.08
CA PRO A 147 -11.98 10.67 -4.70
C PRO A 147 -12.21 12.12 -5.12
N CYS A 148 -11.74 13.06 -4.30
CA CYS A 148 -11.84 14.47 -4.61
C CYS A 148 -10.89 14.87 -5.75
N GLU A 149 -9.69 14.31 -5.79
CA GLU A 149 -8.71 14.57 -6.85
C GLU A 149 -9.22 14.05 -8.21
N THR A 150 -9.74 12.83 -8.25
CA THR A 150 -10.33 12.25 -9.46
C THR A 150 -11.47 13.11 -10.02
N LEU A 151 -12.37 13.59 -9.16
CA LEU A 151 -13.45 14.48 -9.58
C LEU A 151 -12.92 15.79 -10.15
N ARG A 152 -11.97 16.45 -9.45
CA ARG A 152 -11.32 17.67 -9.93
C ARG A 152 -10.61 17.47 -11.26
N LEU A 153 -9.96 16.33 -11.45
CA LEU A 153 -9.32 15.98 -12.72
C LEU A 153 -10.36 15.84 -13.85
N ASN A 154 -11.47 15.14 -13.61
CA ASN A 154 -12.53 15.01 -14.60
C ASN A 154 -13.11 16.38 -14.99
N GLU A 155 -13.44 17.23 -14.00
CA GLU A 155 -13.91 18.59 -14.26
C GLU A 155 -12.89 19.43 -15.06
N ALA A 156 -11.60 19.27 -14.78
CA ALA A 156 -10.54 19.97 -15.50
C ALA A 156 -10.41 19.47 -16.95
N ILE A 157 -10.60 18.17 -17.19
CA ILE A 157 -10.63 17.57 -18.53
C ILE A 157 -11.85 18.08 -19.31
N GLU A 158 -13.03 18.07 -18.72
CA GLU A 158 -14.28 18.57 -19.34
C GLU A 158 -14.21 20.06 -19.71
N LYS A 159 -13.57 20.87 -18.85
CA LYS A 159 -13.33 22.30 -19.11
C LYS A 159 -12.22 22.53 -20.15
N SER A 160 -11.40 21.53 -20.43
CA SER A 160 -10.34 21.64 -21.43
C SER A 160 -10.92 21.53 -22.84
N LYS A 161 -10.20 22.02 -23.86
CA LYS A 161 -10.62 21.91 -25.28
C LYS A 161 -10.45 20.49 -25.85
N SER A 162 -10.37 19.46 -25.01
CA SER A 162 -10.26 18.07 -25.44
C SER A 162 -11.55 17.61 -26.11
N LYS A 163 -11.45 16.93 -27.26
CA LYS A 163 -12.60 16.29 -27.95
C LYS A 163 -12.90 14.90 -27.38
N LEU A 164 -12.82 14.75 -26.05
CA LEU A 164 -13.10 13.49 -25.38
C LEU A 164 -14.59 13.39 -25.06
N GLU A 165 -15.12 12.17 -25.12
CA GLU A 165 -16.49 11.90 -24.69
C GLU A 165 -16.64 12.15 -23.18
N PRO A 166 -17.72 12.80 -22.73
CA PRO A 166 -17.92 13.05 -21.31
C PRO A 166 -18.10 11.75 -20.53
N ILE A 167 -17.47 11.66 -19.36
CA ILE A 167 -17.70 10.54 -18.44
C ILE A 167 -19.02 10.80 -17.69
N GLN A 168 -19.83 9.76 -17.54
CA GLN A 168 -21.07 9.86 -16.76
C GLN A 168 -20.77 10.32 -15.34
N THR A 169 -21.55 11.29 -14.84
CA THR A 169 -21.42 11.79 -13.48
C THR A 169 -21.77 10.71 -12.48
N LEU A 170 -20.99 10.65 -11.38
CA LEU A 170 -21.27 9.74 -10.27
C LEU A 170 -22.61 10.02 -9.57
N THR A 171 -23.30 11.12 -9.92
CA THR A 171 -24.59 11.58 -9.36
C THR A 171 -25.63 10.47 -9.30
N GLU A 172 -25.63 9.56 -10.27
CA GLU A 172 -26.57 8.43 -10.35
C GLU A 172 -26.25 7.29 -9.37
N TYR A 173 -25.02 7.23 -8.84
CA TYR A 173 -24.53 6.19 -7.94
C TYR A 173 -24.50 6.62 -6.47
N PHE A 174 -24.89 7.86 -6.15
CA PHE A 174 -25.00 8.29 -4.77
C PHE A 174 -26.23 7.64 -4.13
N SER A 175 -26.00 6.89 -3.06
CA SER A 175 -27.08 6.53 -2.13
C SER A 175 -27.77 7.79 -1.59
N PRO A 176 -28.97 7.68 -0.98
CA PRO A 176 -29.70 8.83 -0.42
C PRO A 176 -28.90 9.67 0.58
N ALA A 177 -27.78 9.14 1.09
CA ALA A 177 -26.87 9.80 2.02
C ALA A 177 -25.65 10.46 1.34
N TRP A 178 -25.63 10.63 0.01
CA TRP A 178 -24.45 11.13 -0.72
C TRP A 178 -23.21 10.25 -0.54
N ILE A 179 -23.40 8.94 -0.37
CA ILE A 179 -22.32 7.95 -0.27
C ILE A 179 -22.28 7.12 -1.54
N VAL A 180 -21.09 6.95 -2.13
CA VAL A 180 -20.82 6.04 -3.26
C VAL A 180 -19.97 4.88 -2.76
N GLU A 181 -20.30 3.66 -3.19
CA GLU A 181 -19.49 2.48 -2.87
C GLU A 181 -18.08 2.60 -3.45
N ARG A 182 -17.05 2.22 -2.69
CA ARG A 182 -15.64 2.32 -3.12
C ARG A 182 -15.39 1.58 -4.43
N ILE A 183 -16.07 0.46 -4.66
CA ILE A 183 -15.97 -0.32 -5.91
C ILE A 183 -16.43 0.53 -7.12
N LYS A 184 -17.59 1.18 -7.00
CA LYS A 184 -18.12 2.08 -8.05
C LYS A 184 -17.26 3.30 -8.26
N PHE A 185 -16.74 3.87 -7.18
CA PHE A 185 -15.79 4.96 -7.27
C PHE A 185 -14.49 4.53 -7.99
N ASN A 186 -13.97 3.33 -7.72
CA ASN A 186 -12.77 2.79 -8.37
C ASN A 186 -13.00 2.58 -9.88
N GLU A 187 -14.18 2.10 -10.30
CA GLU A 187 -14.58 2.01 -11.71
C GLU A 187 -14.53 3.39 -12.39
N TYR A 188 -15.14 4.41 -11.77
CA TYR A 188 -15.12 5.78 -12.26
C TYR A 188 -13.70 6.37 -12.31
N SER A 189 -12.92 6.19 -11.25
CA SER A 189 -11.54 6.68 -11.20
C SER A 189 -10.67 6.06 -12.27
N LYS A 190 -10.92 4.80 -12.64
CA LYS A 190 -10.24 4.14 -13.75
C LYS A 190 -10.58 4.81 -15.08
N LEU A 191 -11.86 5.10 -15.34
CA LEU A 191 -12.30 5.79 -16.56
C LEU A 191 -11.64 7.17 -16.72
N VAL A 192 -11.64 7.99 -15.66
CA VAL A 192 -11.02 9.32 -15.66
C VAL A 192 -9.51 9.22 -15.92
N CYS A 193 -8.83 8.31 -15.22
CA CYS A 193 -7.40 8.08 -15.42
C CYS A 193 -7.08 7.59 -16.82
N ASP A 194 -7.90 6.73 -17.42
CA ASP A 194 -7.69 6.21 -18.77
C ASP A 194 -7.92 7.28 -19.84
N GLN A 195 -8.90 8.18 -19.65
CA GLN A 195 -9.04 9.37 -20.50
C GLN A 195 -7.83 10.30 -20.40
N PHE A 196 -7.33 10.53 -19.19
CA PHE A 196 -6.14 11.35 -18.99
C PHE A 196 -4.90 10.71 -19.64
N LYS A 197 -4.72 9.39 -19.52
CA LYS A 197 -3.67 8.64 -20.22
C LYS A 197 -3.79 8.77 -21.74
N HIS A 198 -5.00 8.71 -22.30
CA HIS A 198 -5.20 8.90 -23.73
C HIS A 198 -4.71 10.28 -24.22
N LEU A 199 -4.87 11.35 -23.43
CA LEU A 199 -4.30 12.67 -23.75
C LEU A 199 -2.77 12.66 -23.76
N ILE A 200 -2.16 11.90 -22.84
CA ILE A 200 -0.72 11.70 -22.75
C ILE A 200 -0.20 10.93 -23.97
N ASP A 201 -0.86 9.82 -24.32
CA ASP A 201 -0.46 8.96 -25.44
C ASP A 201 -0.60 9.66 -26.79
N THR A 202 -1.63 10.52 -26.93
CA THR A 202 -1.83 11.37 -28.12
C THR A 202 -0.95 12.62 -28.14
N LYS A 203 -0.01 12.76 -27.17
CA LYS A 203 0.98 13.84 -27.06
C LYS A 203 0.38 15.25 -27.07
N GLN A 204 -0.79 15.43 -26.44
CA GLN A 204 -1.48 16.71 -26.35
C GLN A 204 -0.92 17.61 -25.24
N SER A 205 0.40 17.85 -25.22
CA SER A 205 1.09 18.60 -24.17
C SER A 205 0.45 19.95 -23.81
N PRO A 206 -0.01 20.80 -24.76
CA PRO A 206 -0.65 22.07 -24.42
C PRO A 206 -1.96 21.92 -23.65
N ILE A 207 -2.74 20.87 -23.94
CA ILE A 207 -3.99 20.56 -23.23
C ILE A 207 -3.67 20.04 -21.84
N ILE A 208 -2.67 19.16 -21.72
CA ILE A 208 -2.21 18.64 -20.42
C ILE A 208 -1.69 19.77 -19.53
N ASP A 209 -0.93 20.72 -20.07
CA ASP A 209 -0.43 21.88 -19.33
C ASP A 209 -1.58 22.81 -18.89
N SER A 210 -2.62 22.96 -19.73
CA SER A 210 -3.84 23.69 -19.36
C SER A 210 -4.61 23.01 -18.22
N ILE A 211 -4.74 21.68 -18.24
CA ILE A 211 -5.37 20.89 -17.17
C ILE A 211 -4.54 20.99 -15.89
N SER A 212 -3.22 20.82 -15.98
CA SER A 212 -2.30 20.93 -14.85
C SER A 212 -2.41 22.30 -14.15
N SER A 213 -2.50 23.38 -14.95
CA SER A 213 -2.63 24.74 -14.43
C SER A 213 -3.97 25.00 -13.74
N SER A 214 -5.08 24.47 -14.25
CA SER A 214 -6.40 24.68 -13.65
C SER A 214 -6.55 23.95 -12.31
N LEU A 215 -5.81 22.86 -12.11
CA LEU A 215 -5.84 22.07 -10.88
C LEU A 215 -5.11 22.71 -9.69
N ASN A 216 -4.18 23.64 -9.94
CA ASN A 216 -3.46 24.39 -8.90
C ASN A 216 -4.27 25.56 -8.29
N ILE A 217 -5.47 25.84 -8.82
CA ILE A 217 -6.28 26.99 -8.42
C ILE A 217 -7.40 26.51 -7.50
N SER A 218 -7.19 26.64 -6.19
CA SER A 218 -8.25 26.72 -5.17
C SER A 218 -7.68 27.29 -3.89
#